data_AF-A0A0S4IWF7-F1
#
_entry.id   AF-A0A0S4IWF7-F1
#
_cell.length_a   1.000
_cell.length_b   1.000
_cell.length_c   1.000
_cell.angle_alpha   90.00
_cell.angle_beta   90.00
_cell.angle_gamma   90.00
#
_symmetry.space_group_name_H-M   'P 1'
#
loop_
_entity.id
_entity.type
_entity.pdbx_description
1 polymer ?
#
loop_
_entity_poly.entity_id
_entity_poly.type
_entity_poly.pdbx_seq_one_letter_code
_entity_poly.pdbx_strand_id
1 'polypeptide(L)'
;MQAVHHSLFGVPLPQYTDGYIADVYKKGVSTGSAVGVEGTGGLLRFALHILCDLIVVPLAIIRHLDLIVRTCELAQLYGILFLEVLSRGSQYRVESFMLRFAKPRGFVAISPSREQVALQNRQEGIALVMEPYSGFYTDPVVVLDFRSLYPSMMMAYNLCFSTCLGKISKEPIIKVGTVPDYRTPFQDILNWLPGDVSAATQHAAADAMMSGGVDAPSTSKVIFSPTSCMFVGDTDARRGILPEMLEQIIATRMQVQAVMKLAAADGDEVTRRVLDAQQLGLKLLANVTYGYTAATFSGRMPCSDIADSIVLLGRQTLERAIRHIEGSEVWRAKVIYGDTDSLFIRHVWVHGGNIQWPHAVQ
;
A
#
# COMPACT_ATOMS: atom_id res chain seq x y z
N MET A 1 20.26 -15.11 -15.60
CA MET A 1 19.41 -15.57 -16.71
C MET A 1 18.99 -17.03 -16.58
N GLN A 2 19.94 -17.97 -16.48
CA GLN A 2 19.64 -19.41 -16.41
C GLN A 2 18.75 -19.81 -15.22
N ALA A 3 19.07 -19.32 -14.02
CA ALA A 3 18.24 -19.56 -12.84
C ALA A 3 16.80 -19.03 -12.99
N VAL A 4 16.66 -17.85 -13.62
CA VAL A 4 15.34 -17.24 -13.89
C VAL A 4 14.59 -18.07 -14.92
N HIS A 5 15.25 -18.49 -16.00
CA HIS A 5 14.63 -19.35 -17.02
C HIS A 5 14.19 -20.70 -16.43
N HIS A 6 15.03 -21.35 -15.64
CA HIS A 6 14.68 -22.61 -14.99
C HIS A 6 13.49 -22.44 -14.02
N SER A 7 13.46 -21.35 -13.25
CA SER A 7 12.35 -21.03 -12.35
C SER A 7 11.03 -20.80 -13.10
N LEU A 8 11.06 -20.08 -14.23
CA LEU A 8 9.85 -19.73 -14.98
C LEU A 8 9.35 -20.86 -15.91
N PHE A 9 10.27 -21.65 -16.48
CA PHE A 9 9.93 -22.63 -17.53
C PHE A 9 10.22 -24.08 -17.15
N GLY A 10 10.85 -24.35 -16.00
CA GLY A 10 11.24 -25.70 -15.58
C GLY A 10 12.39 -26.31 -16.39
N VAL A 11 12.91 -25.61 -17.40
CA VAL A 11 13.94 -26.11 -18.31
C VAL A 11 15.29 -25.49 -17.97
N PRO A 12 16.30 -26.29 -17.56
CA PRO A 12 17.65 -25.79 -17.36
C PRO A 12 18.30 -25.44 -18.71
N LEU A 13 19.02 -24.33 -18.76
CA LEU A 13 19.82 -23.95 -19.92
C LEU A 13 21.27 -24.41 -19.72
N PRO A 14 21.96 -24.89 -20.77
CA PRO A 14 23.37 -25.26 -20.66
C PRO A 14 24.22 -24.02 -20.32
N GLN A 15 25.20 -24.22 -19.43
CA GLN A 15 26.15 -23.18 -19.04
C GLN A 15 27.53 -23.53 -19.61
N TYR A 16 28.09 -22.58 -20.36
CA TYR A 16 29.43 -22.67 -20.88
C TYR A 16 30.30 -21.59 -20.24
N THR A 17 31.57 -21.90 -20.00
CA THR A 17 32.52 -20.90 -19.50
C THR A 17 32.97 -19.99 -20.64
N ASP A 18 33.31 -18.74 -20.34
CA ASP A 18 33.83 -17.80 -21.33
C ASP A 18 35.05 -18.36 -22.07
N GLY A 19 35.90 -19.11 -21.37
CA GLY A 19 37.05 -19.81 -21.96
C GLY A 19 36.64 -20.87 -22.98
N TYR A 20 35.66 -21.72 -22.65
CA TYR A 20 35.13 -22.72 -23.58
C TYR A 20 34.50 -22.06 -24.82
N ILE A 21 33.71 -20.99 -24.62
CA ILE A 21 33.07 -20.24 -25.70
C ILE A 21 34.13 -19.62 -26.62
N ALA A 22 35.18 -19.03 -26.05
CA ALA A 22 36.29 -18.44 -26.80
C ALA A 22 37.05 -19.50 -27.62
N ASP A 23 37.26 -20.69 -27.06
CA ASP A 23 37.91 -21.80 -27.77
C ASP A 23 37.06 -22.35 -28.91
N VAL A 24 35.74 -22.49 -28.71
CA VAL A 24 34.79 -22.90 -29.75
C VAL A 24 34.77 -21.89 -30.90
N TYR A 25 34.80 -20.59 -30.59
CA TYR A 25 34.91 -19.53 -31.59
C TYR A 25 36.24 -19.59 -32.35
N LYS A 26 37.38 -19.61 -31.64
CA LYS A 26 38.72 -19.63 -32.24
C LYS A 26 38.93 -20.85 -33.15
N LYS A 27 38.52 -22.04 -32.69
CA LYS A 27 38.62 -23.28 -33.47
C LYS A 27 37.76 -23.25 -34.72
N GLY A 28 36.54 -22.72 -34.63
CA GLY A 28 35.66 -22.56 -35.79
C GLY A 28 36.18 -21.56 -36.82
N VAL A 29 36.80 -20.47 -36.38
CA VAL A 29 37.40 -19.44 -37.27
C VAL A 29 38.70 -19.94 -37.91
N SER A 30 39.55 -20.66 -37.18
CA SER A 30 40.82 -21.20 -37.72
C SER A 30 40.61 -22.27 -38.80
N THR A 31 39.45 -22.93 -38.83
CA THR A 31 39.08 -23.93 -39.85
C THR A 31 38.46 -23.34 -41.13
N GLY A 32 38.66 -22.04 -41.39
CA GLY A 32 38.13 -21.32 -42.57
C GLY A 32 38.61 -21.79 -43.95
N SER A 33 39.29 -22.93 -44.05
CA SER A 33 39.54 -23.63 -45.32
C SER A 33 38.70 -24.91 -45.33
N ALA A 34 37.78 -24.98 -46.28
CA ALA A 34 36.87 -26.10 -46.49
C ALA A 34 37.60 -27.44 -46.40
N VAL A 35 37.27 -28.28 -45.40
CA VAL A 35 37.17 -29.76 -45.41
C VAL A 35 37.00 -30.19 -43.94
N GLY A 36 35.76 -30.37 -43.48
CA GLY A 36 35.48 -31.00 -42.20
C GLY A 36 34.18 -30.55 -41.55
N VAL A 37 33.25 -31.50 -41.37
CA VAL A 37 31.94 -31.33 -40.69
C VAL A 37 32.09 -30.81 -39.25
N GLU A 38 33.27 -30.96 -38.64
CA GLU A 38 33.55 -30.54 -37.26
C GLU A 38 33.80 -29.03 -37.07
N GLY A 39 34.42 -28.34 -38.05
CA GLY A 39 34.76 -26.91 -37.94
C GLY A 39 33.55 -25.98 -38.09
N THR A 40 32.61 -26.33 -38.97
CA THR A 40 31.32 -25.64 -39.16
C THR A 40 30.39 -25.83 -37.96
N GLY A 41 30.50 -26.96 -37.26
CA GLY A 41 29.72 -27.25 -36.05
C GLY A 41 30.09 -26.35 -34.87
N GLY A 42 31.35 -25.92 -34.74
CA GLY A 42 31.81 -25.02 -33.67
C GLY A 42 31.21 -23.61 -33.78
N LEU A 43 31.33 -23.00 -34.97
CA LEU A 43 30.73 -21.67 -35.25
C LEU A 43 29.21 -21.69 -35.11
N LEU A 44 28.54 -22.74 -35.58
CA LEU A 44 27.09 -22.90 -35.41
C LEU A 44 26.69 -22.99 -33.94
N ARG A 45 27.39 -23.81 -33.14
CA ARG A 45 27.15 -23.92 -31.69
C ARG A 45 27.35 -22.59 -30.97
N PHE A 46 28.39 -21.84 -31.32
CA PHE A 46 28.65 -20.51 -30.80
C PHE A 46 27.53 -19.52 -31.16
N ALA A 47 27.11 -19.48 -32.44
CA ALA A 47 26.03 -18.62 -32.89
C ALA A 47 24.69 -18.96 -32.22
N LEU A 48 24.37 -20.25 -32.09
CA LEU A 48 23.16 -20.71 -31.38
C LEU A 48 23.19 -20.34 -29.90
N HIS A 49 24.35 -20.46 -29.24
CA HIS A 49 24.48 -20.06 -27.84
C HIS A 49 24.23 -18.56 -27.65
N ILE A 50 24.84 -17.71 -28.49
CA ILE A 50 24.59 -16.25 -28.45
C ILE A 50 23.12 -15.93 -28.74
N LEU A 51 22.54 -16.55 -29.77
CA LEU A 51 21.13 -16.35 -30.12
C LEU A 51 20.22 -16.73 -28.94
N CYS A 52 20.49 -17.88 -28.31
CA CYS A 52 19.71 -18.34 -27.16
C CYS A 52 19.82 -17.36 -25.99
N ASP A 53 21.03 -17.01 -25.58
CA ASP A 53 21.28 -16.25 -24.36
C ASP A 53 20.92 -14.76 -24.48
N LEU A 54 21.15 -14.14 -25.65
CA LEU A 54 20.92 -12.71 -25.86
C LEU A 54 19.53 -12.38 -26.41
N ILE A 55 18.88 -13.31 -27.11
CA ILE A 55 17.62 -13.02 -27.82
C ILE A 55 16.50 -13.94 -27.33
N VAL A 56 16.63 -15.25 -27.55
CA VAL A 56 15.51 -16.19 -27.34
C VAL A 56 15.08 -16.20 -25.87
N VAL A 57 16.03 -16.36 -24.95
CA VAL A 57 15.76 -16.48 -23.52
C VAL A 57 15.24 -15.16 -22.94
N PRO A 58 15.88 -13.98 -23.16
CA PRO A 58 15.32 -12.70 -22.73
C PRO A 58 13.92 -12.44 -23.29
N LEU A 59 13.68 -12.70 -24.58
CA LEU A 59 12.38 -12.48 -25.19
C LEU A 59 11.32 -13.42 -24.62
N ALA A 60 11.66 -14.69 -24.38
CA ALA A 60 10.78 -15.65 -23.73
C ALA A 60 10.39 -15.18 -22.32
N ILE A 61 11.35 -14.70 -21.53
CA ILE A 61 11.10 -14.16 -20.18
C ILE A 61 10.20 -12.91 -20.25
N ILE A 62 10.50 -11.96 -21.15
CA ILE A 62 9.71 -10.73 -21.34
C ILE A 62 8.26 -11.07 -21.68
N ARG A 63 8.04 -12.06 -22.56
CA ARG A 63 6.71 -12.54 -22.96
C ARG A 63 6.00 -13.28 -21.82
N HIS A 64 6.71 -14.12 -21.08
CA HIS A 64 6.13 -14.88 -19.97
C HIS A 64 5.70 -13.96 -18.80
N LEU A 65 6.44 -12.89 -18.55
CA LEU A 65 6.11 -11.91 -17.51
C LEU A 65 5.13 -10.83 -17.97
N ASP A 66 4.64 -10.89 -19.23
CA ASP A 66 3.83 -9.86 -19.90
C ASP A 66 4.40 -8.44 -19.66
N LEU A 67 5.74 -8.31 -19.62
CA LEU A 67 6.41 -7.11 -19.09
C LEU A 67 6.00 -5.85 -19.85
N ILE A 68 5.93 -5.92 -21.18
CA ILE A 68 5.60 -4.77 -22.03
C ILE A 68 4.14 -4.35 -21.84
N VAL A 69 3.20 -5.30 -21.97
CA VAL A 69 1.76 -5.04 -21.83
C VAL A 69 1.48 -4.48 -20.44
N ARG A 70 1.97 -5.15 -19.39
CA ARG A 70 1.81 -4.70 -18.01
C ARG A 70 2.35 -3.29 -17.82
N THR A 71 3.53 -2.99 -18.36
CA THR A 71 4.14 -1.66 -18.20
C THR A 71 3.34 -0.58 -18.94
N CYS A 72 2.82 -0.87 -20.14
CA CYS A 72 1.93 0.03 -20.87
C CYS A 72 0.64 0.33 -20.08
N GLU A 73 -0.02 -0.70 -19.56
CA GLU A 73 -1.25 -0.53 -18.77
C GLU A 73 -1.01 0.30 -17.51
N LEU A 74 0.10 0.03 -16.81
CA LEU A 74 0.49 0.82 -15.63
C LEU A 74 0.83 2.26 -15.98
N ALA A 75 1.49 2.51 -17.12
CA ALA A 75 1.82 3.85 -17.59
C ALA A 75 0.55 4.67 -17.86
N GLN A 76 -0.43 4.07 -18.55
CA GLN A 76 -1.73 4.69 -18.81
C GLN A 76 -2.51 4.93 -17.53
N LEU A 77 -2.56 3.93 -16.64
CA LEU A 77 -3.27 4.00 -15.37
C LEU A 77 -2.74 5.11 -14.46
N TYR A 78 -1.42 5.18 -14.27
CA TYR A 78 -0.79 6.19 -13.41
C TYR A 78 -0.63 7.55 -14.10
N GLY A 79 -0.78 7.59 -15.43
CA GLY A 79 -0.47 8.76 -16.25
C GLY A 79 1.00 9.16 -16.16
N ILE A 80 1.91 8.20 -16.31
CA ILE A 80 3.37 8.44 -16.35
C ILE A 80 3.98 7.82 -17.59
N LEU A 81 5.23 8.14 -17.90
CA LEU A 81 5.90 7.58 -19.08
C LEU A 81 6.23 6.10 -18.88
N PHE A 82 6.26 5.33 -19.97
CA PHE A 82 6.57 3.90 -19.95
C PHE A 82 7.86 3.58 -19.16
N LEU A 83 8.94 4.30 -19.43
CA LEU A 83 10.22 4.09 -18.74
C LEU A 83 10.16 4.48 -17.26
N GLU A 84 9.28 5.42 -16.88
CA GLU A 84 9.11 5.86 -15.49
C GLU A 84 8.41 4.80 -14.64
N VAL A 85 7.55 3.98 -15.25
CA VAL A 85 6.98 2.82 -14.56
C VAL A 85 8.08 1.88 -14.06
N LEU A 86 9.12 1.66 -14.87
CA LEU A 86 10.23 0.75 -14.57
C LEU A 86 11.30 1.39 -13.66
N SER A 87 11.59 2.68 -13.86
CA SER A 87 12.73 3.36 -13.22
C SER A 87 12.38 4.19 -11.99
N ARG A 88 11.11 4.61 -11.82
CA ARG A 88 10.68 5.50 -10.72
C ARG A 88 9.94 4.73 -9.64
N GLY A 89 10.13 5.18 -8.40
CA GLY A 89 9.53 4.58 -7.21
C GLY A 89 8.05 4.88 -7.02
N SER A 90 7.46 4.28 -6.00
CA SER A 90 6.03 4.39 -5.65
C SER A 90 5.57 5.82 -5.39
N GLN A 91 6.40 6.66 -4.76
CA GLN A 91 6.04 8.05 -4.47
C GLN A 91 5.70 8.84 -5.74
N TYR A 92 6.45 8.62 -6.83
CA TYR A 92 6.20 9.30 -8.10
C TYR A 92 4.83 8.92 -8.69
N ARG A 93 4.41 7.67 -8.51
CA ARG A 93 3.11 7.16 -8.98
C ARG A 93 1.96 7.79 -8.18
N VAL A 94 2.08 7.85 -6.86
CA VAL A 94 1.08 8.48 -5.97
C VAL A 94 0.97 9.98 -6.26
N GLU A 95 2.10 10.68 -6.35
CA GLU A 95 2.12 12.13 -6.62
C GLU A 95 1.52 12.46 -7.98
N SER A 96 1.90 11.73 -9.03
CA SER A 96 1.35 11.90 -10.38
C SER A 96 -0.17 11.77 -10.38
N PHE A 97 -0.70 10.76 -9.69
CA PHE A 97 -2.14 10.51 -9.61
C PHE A 97 -2.85 11.57 -8.74
N MET A 98 -2.34 11.84 -7.53
CA MET A 98 -2.88 12.84 -6.60
C MET A 98 -2.96 14.24 -7.22
N LEU A 99 -1.93 14.66 -7.96
CA LEU A 99 -1.90 15.98 -8.60
C LEU A 99 -3.00 16.17 -9.65
N ARG A 100 -3.49 15.09 -10.27
CA ARG A 100 -4.63 15.15 -11.20
C ARG A 100 -5.96 15.41 -10.49
N PHE A 101 -6.08 15.02 -9.22
CA PHE A 101 -7.23 15.37 -8.38
C PHE A 101 -7.10 16.76 -7.77
N ALA A 102 -5.87 17.18 -7.45
CA ALA A 102 -5.58 18.46 -6.81
C ALA A 102 -5.71 19.65 -7.79
N LYS A 103 -5.12 19.56 -8.98
CA LYS A 103 -5.03 20.67 -9.94
C LYS A 103 -6.39 21.24 -10.38
N PRO A 104 -7.41 20.43 -10.76
CA PRO A 104 -8.72 20.96 -11.16
C PRO A 104 -9.45 21.71 -10.04
N ARG A 105 -9.08 21.46 -8.78
CA ARG A 105 -9.65 22.08 -7.59
C ARG A 105 -8.88 23.33 -7.12
N GLY A 106 -7.85 23.74 -7.86
CA GLY A 106 -7.03 24.89 -7.51
C GLY A 106 -6.08 24.66 -6.33
N PHE A 107 -5.78 23.40 -5.97
CA PHE A 107 -4.78 23.11 -4.95
C PHE A 107 -3.35 23.24 -5.49
N VAL A 108 -2.46 23.71 -4.63
CA VAL A 108 -1.01 23.75 -4.88
C VAL A 108 -0.34 22.78 -3.91
N ALA A 109 0.41 21.82 -4.44
CA ALA A 109 1.18 20.90 -3.63
C ALA A 109 2.42 21.60 -3.06
N ILE A 110 2.76 21.29 -1.81
CA ILE A 110 3.98 21.79 -1.19
C ILE A 110 5.19 20.94 -1.65
N SER A 111 6.34 21.58 -1.78
CA SER A 111 7.60 20.92 -2.15
C SER A 111 8.65 21.17 -1.06
N PRO A 112 8.58 20.45 0.07
CA PRO A 112 9.50 20.63 1.18
C PRO A 112 10.94 20.31 0.79
N SER A 113 11.89 21.06 1.37
CA SER A 113 13.32 20.75 1.28
C SER A 113 13.66 19.50 2.09
N ARG A 114 14.81 18.88 1.80
CA ARG A 114 15.30 17.73 2.60
C ARG A 114 15.48 18.08 4.08
N GLU A 115 15.83 19.33 4.38
CA GLU A 115 15.95 19.83 5.75
C GLU A 115 14.58 19.93 6.43
N GLN A 116 13.56 20.46 5.74
CA GLN A 116 12.19 20.50 6.27
C GLN A 116 11.63 19.09 6.51
N VAL A 117 11.94 18.14 5.61
CA VAL A 117 11.59 16.72 5.80
C VAL A 117 12.29 16.13 7.02
N ALA A 118 13.56 16.44 7.27
CA ALA A 118 14.30 15.96 8.44
C ALA A 118 13.85 16.61 9.76
N LEU A 119 13.36 17.85 9.72
CA LEU A 119 12.87 18.61 10.88
C LEU A 119 11.39 18.39 11.22
N GLN A 120 10.69 17.56 10.44
CA GLN A 120 9.32 17.17 10.75
C GLN A 120 9.26 16.37 12.07
N ASN A 121 8.10 16.35 12.71
CA ASN A 121 7.91 15.54 13.92
C ASN A 121 8.11 14.05 13.60
N ARG A 122 8.74 13.32 14.51
CA ARG A 122 8.88 11.86 14.38
C ARG A 122 7.50 11.21 14.43
N GLN A 123 7.36 10.11 13.69
CA GLN A 123 6.16 9.29 13.74
C GLN A 123 6.12 8.52 15.06
N GLU A 124 4.97 8.57 15.73
CA GLU A 124 4.70 7.91 17.01
C GLU A 124 3.72 6.75 16.85
N GLY A 125 2.98 6.70 15.74
CA GLY A 125 1.98 5.67 15.48
C GLY A 125 2.62 4.31 15.19
N ILE A 126 2.35 3.35 16.06
CA ILE A 126 2.80 1.95 15.89
C ILE A 126 1.59 1.08 15.58
N ALA A 127 1.68 0.32 14.48
CA ALA A 127 0.65 -0.63 14.09
C ALA A 127 0.52 -1.77 15.10
N LEU A 128 -0.66 -2.37 15.18
CA LEU A 128 -0.88 -3.49 16.09
C LEU A 128 -0.22 -4.76 15.53
N VAL A 129 0.74 -5.29 16.28
CA VAL A 129 1.22 -6.67 16.12
C VAL A 129 1.04 -7.34 17.48
N MET A 130 0.22 -8.38 17.52
CA MET A 130 -0.05 -9.12 18.75
C MET A 130 1.05 -10.15 18.98
N GLU A 131 1.40 -10.38 20.24
CA GLU A 131 2.24 -11.51 20.59
C GLU A 131 1.48 -12.81 20.26
N PRO A 132 2.03 -13.72 19.43
CA PRO A 132 1.35 -14.94 19.08
C PRO A 132 1.29 -15.88 20.28
N TYR A 133 0.13 -16.50 20.49
CA TYR A 133 0.07 -17.70 21.33
C TYR A 133 0.76 -18.83 20.56
N SER A 134 2.03 -19.08 20.90
CA SER A 134 2.83 -20.09 20.22
C SER A 134 2.36 -21.50 20.57
N GLY A 135 2.13 -22.33 19.55
CA GLY A 135 1.69 -23.70 19.74
C GLY A 135 1.32 -24.37 18.42
N PHE A 136 1.13 -25.68 18.47
CA PHE A 136 0.61 -26.46 17.34
C PHE A 136 -0.92 -26.53 17.43
N TYR A 137 -1.61 -25.96 16.45
CA TYR A 137 -3.07 -25.93 16.39
C TYR A 137 -3.59 -27.07 15.51
N THR A 138 -4.30 -28.02 16.12
CA THR A 138 -4.95 -29.13 15.40
C THR A 138 -6.36 -28.79 14.93
N ASP A 139 -7.01 -27.86 15.62
CA ASP A 139 -8.30 -27.31 15.25
C ASP A 139 -8.19 -26.14 14.25
N PRO A 140 -9.24 -25.89 13.43
CA PRO A 140 -9.21 -24.83 12.43
C PRO A 140 -9.01 -23.43 13.04
N VAL A 141 -8.10 -22.67 12.46
CA VAL A 141 -7.90 -21.24 12.75
C VAL A 141 -8.50 -20.42 11.62
N VAL A 142 -9.47 -19.57 11.95
CA VAL A 142 -10.08 -18.64 11.00
C VAL A 142 -9.19 -17.42 10.87
N VAL A 143 -8.82 -17.06 9.65
CA VAL A 143 -8.05 -15.85 9.35
C VAL A 143 -8.98 -14.81 8.74
N LEU A 144 -9.21 -13.72 9.47
CA LEU A 144 -9.90 -12.54 8.96
C LEU A 144 -8.86 -11.48 8.59
N ASP A 145 -9.08 -10.81 7.47
CA ASP A 145 -8.18 -9.77 6.96
C ASP A 145 -8.99 -8.57 6.46
N PHE A 146 -8.56 -7.36 6.85
CA PHE A 146 -9.19 -6.13 6.38
C PHE A 146 -8.76 -5.85 4.94
N ARG A 147 -9.74 -5.72 4.04
CA ARG A 147 -9.48 -5.33 2.66
C ARG A 147 -9.02 -3.87 2.60
N SER A 148 -7.70 -3.65 2.54
CA SER A 148 -7.11 -2.31 2.46
C SER A 148 -7.44 -1.45 3.67
N LEU A 149 -6.97 -1.86 4.86
CA LEU A 149 -7.22 -1.18 6.13
C LEU A 149 -6.91 0.33 6.09
N TYR A 150 -5.67 0.71 5.75
CA TYR A 150 -5.27 2.12 5.76
C TYR A 150 -6.01 2.99 4.74
N PRO A 151 -6.18 2.57 3.47
CA PRO A 151 -7.07 3.29 2.55
C PRO A 151 -8.49 3.48 3.10
N SER A 152 -9.04 2.46 3.78
CA SER A 152 -10.37 2.53 4.38
C SER A 152 -10.44 3.56 5.51
N MET A 153 -9.40 3.67 6.35
CA MET A 153 -9.33 4.70 7.38
C MET A 153 -9.26 6.11 6.79
N MET A 154 -8.48 6.28 5.71
CA MET A 154 -8.38 7.57 5.03
C MET A 154 -9.73 8.02 4.47
N MET A 155 -10.48 7.12 3.83
CA MET A 155 -11.80 7.42 3.30
C MET A 155 -12.83 7.67 4.41
N ALA A 156 -12.90 6.79 5.41
CA ALA A 156 -13.92 6.84 6.46
C ALA A 156 -13.82 8.08 7.35
N TYR A 157 -12.60 8.57 7.61
CA TYR A 157 -12.34 9.72 8.48
C TYR A 157 -11.85 10.96 7.72
N ASN A 158 -12.01 10.98 6.39
CA ASN A 158 -11.62 12.08 5.51
C ASN A 158 -10.17 12.58 5.73
N LEU A 159 -9.21 11.65 5.92
CA LEU A 159 -7.82 11.96 6.27
C LEU A 159 -7.03 12.38 5.03
N CYS A 160 -6.63 13.65 4.95
CA CYS A 160 -5.91 14.19 3.80
C CYS A 160 -5.06 15.42 4.17
N PHE A 161 -4.07 15.73 3.34
CA PHE A 161 -3.35 17.02 3.39
C PHE A 161 -4.30 18.22 3.34
N SER A 162 -5.36 18.16 2.54
CA SER A 162 -6.30 19.27 2.36
C SER A 162 -7.35 19.38 3.46
N THR A 163 -7.46 18.40 4.35
CA THR A 163 -8.45 18.36 5.44
C THR A 163 -7.81 18.35 6.81
N CYS A 164 -6.50 18.16 6.90
CA CYS A 164 -5.72 18.24 8.14
C CYS A 164 -5.71 19.68 8.67
N LEU A 165 -6.18 19.84 9.91
CA LEU A 165 -6.21 21.11 10.66
C LEU A 165 -5.09 21.16 11.71
N GLY A 166 -4.28 20.11 11.81
CA GLY A 166 -3.18 19.97 12.76
C GLY A 166 -3.61 19.51 14.16
N LYS A 167 -2.63 19.36 15.06
CA LYS A 167 -2.88 18.93 16.44
C LYS A 167 -3.58 20.02 17.26
N ILE A 168 -4.43 19.61 18.19
CA ILE A 168 -5.01 20.51 19.19
C ILE A 168 -3.86 21.20 19.94
N SER A 169 -3.87 22.52 19.94
CA SER A 169 -2.88 23.35 20.61
C SER A 169 -3.51 24.64 21.12
N LYS A 170 -2.93 25.20 22.18
CA LYS A 170 -3.25 26.56 22.65
C LYS A 170 -2.61 27.63 21.77
N GLU A 171 -1.53 27.28 21.07
CA GLU A 171 -0.80 28.19 20.20
C GLU A 171 -1.52 28.36 18.85
N PRO A 172 -1.62 29.59 18.31
CA PRO A 172 -2.29 29.84 17.03
C PRO A 172 -1.46 29.38 15.81
N ILE A 173 -0.16 29.14 16.01
CA ILE A 173 0.77 28.67 15.00
C ILE A 173 1.34 27.35 15.52
N ILE A 174 1.21 26.31 14.71
CA ILE A 174 1.68 24.96 15.02
C ILE A 174 2.48 24.39 13.86
N LYS A 175 3.26 23.35 14.13
CA LYS A 175 3.88 22.55 13.08
C LYS A 175 2.93 21.45 12.62
N VAL A 176 2.75 21.31 11.31
CA VAL A 176 1.99 20.20 10.68
C VAL A 176 2.87 19.57 9.59
N GLY A 177 3.28 18.32 9.81
CA GLY A 177 4.25 17.63 8.95
C GLY A 177 5.52 18.47 8.72
N THR A 178 5.78 18.80 7.46
CA THR A 178 6.93 19.63 7.04
C THR A 178 6.67 21.13 7.07
N VAL A 179 5.48 21.58 7.48
CA VAL A 179 5.09 23.00 7.54
C VAL A 179 5.28 23.49 8.98
N PRO A 180 6.32 24.30 9.27
CA PRO A 180 6.62 24.73 10.65
C PRO A 180 5.63 25.77 11.19
N ASP A 181 5.13 26.66 10.33
CA ASP A 181 4.33 27.82 10.72
C ASP A 181 2.88 27.71 10.20
N TYR A 182 2.24 26.57 10.47
CA TYR A 182 0.85 26.37 10.09
C TYR A 182 -0.07 27.14 11.03
N ARG A 183 -0.79 28.14 10.49
CA ARG A 183 -1.80 28.90 11.25
C ARG A 183 -3.11 28.13 11.26
N THR A 184 -3.49 27.64 12.44
CA THR A 184 -4.78 26.95 12.61
C THR A 184 -5.94 27.93 12.39
N PRO A 185 -6.99 27.55 11.64
CA PRO A 185 -8.20 28.36 11.47
C PRO A 185 -9.08 28.25 12.74
N PHE A 186 -8.57 28.73 13.87
CA PHE A 186 -9.15 28.51 15.19
C PHE A 186 -10.60 29.00 15.30
N GLN A 187 -10.91 30.16 14.71
CA GLN A 187 -12.26 30.72 14.75
C GLN A 187 -13.26 29.86 13.98
N ASP A 188 -12.86 29.30 12.84
CA ASP A 188 -13.71 28.40 12.05
C ASP A 188 -13.94 27.09 12.79
N ILE A 189 -12.90 26.54 13.44
CA ILE A 189 -12.99 25.33 14.25
C ILE A 189 -13.96 25.52 15.42
N LEU A 190 -13.88 26.64 16.15
CA LEU A 190 -14.81 26.93 17.24
C LEU A 190 -16.27 26.95 16.79
N ASN A 191 -16.53 27.51 15.60
CA ASN A 191 -17.87 27.54 15.00
C ASN A 191 -18.37 26.15 14.53
N TRP A 192 -17.48 25.17 14.44
CA TRP A 192 -17.77 23.82 13.96
C TRP A 192 -17.96 22.79 15.07
N LEU A 193 -17.64 23.14 16.32
CA LEU A 193 -17.80 22.24 17.46
C LEU A 193 -19.26 22.22 17.93
N PRO A 194 -19.76 21.06 18.39
CA PRO A 194 -21.07 21.00 19.02
C PRO A 194 -21.04 21.71 20.38
N GLY A 195 -21.87 22.74 20.56
CA GLY A 195 -22.06 23.47 21.81
C GLY A 195 -21.79 24.97 21.70
N ASP A 196 -22.41 25.77 22.57
CA ASP A 196 -22.19 27.21 22.68
C ASP A 196 -20.79 27.47 23.29
N VAL A 197 -19.74 27.30 22.48
CA VAL A 197 -18.35 27.61 22.89
C VAL A 197 -18.11 29.13 22.92
N SER A 198 -19.12 29.93 22.58
CA SER A 198 -19.09 31.41 22.57
C SER A 198 -18.74 32.03 23.94
N ALA A 199 -18.95 31.29 25.03
CA ALA A 199 -18.61 31.71 26.40
C ALA A 199 -17.37 31.02 26.99
N ALA A 200 -16.79 30.03 26.29
CA ALA A 200 -15.63 29.29 26.78
C ALA A 200 -14.34 29.98 26.31
N THR A 201 -13.59 30.54 27.25
CA THR A 201 -12.18 30.89 27.01
C THR A 201 -11.45 29.69 26.43
N GLN A 202 -10.37 29.92 25.66
CA GLN A 202 -9.55 28.89 24.98
C GLN A 202 -9.20 27.67 25.87
N HIS A 203 -9.21 27.84 27.19
CA HIS A 203 -9.00 26.80 28.19
C HIS A 203 -10.14 25.78 28.30
N ALA A 204 -11.41 26.21 28.30
CA ALA A 204 -12.56 25.31 28.52
C ALA A 204 -12.94 24.50 27.26
N ALA A 205 -12.63 25.00 26.06
CA ALA A 205 -12.83 24.26 24.81
C ALA A 205 -11.89 23.06 24.68
N ALA A 206 -10.63 23.21 25.10
CA ALA A 206 -9.64 22.12 25.07
C ALA A 206 -10.02 20.97 26.02
N ASP A 207 -10.56 21.29 27.20
CA ASP A 207 -11.00 20.27 28.17
C ASP A 207 -12.24 19.50 27.69
N ALA A 208 -13.18 20.17 27.01
CA ALA A 208 -14.34 19.51 26.40
C ALA A 208 -13.94 18.57 25.24
N MET A 209 -12.98 18.98 24.40
CA MET A 209 -12.48 18.20 23.25
C MET A 209 -11.81 16.88 23.66
N MET A 210 -11.21 16.79 24.85
CA MET A 210 -10.51 15.60 25.33
C MET A 210 -11.46 14.50 25.88
N SER A 211 -12.75 14.81 26.03
CA SER A 211 -13.75 13.91 26.63
C SER A 211 -14.67 13.19 25.63
N GLY A 212 -14.61 13.55 24.35
CA GLY A 212 -15.51 13.04 23.30
C GLY A 212 -15.10 11.66 22.77
N GLY A 213 -15.91 10.64 23.06
CA GLY A 213 -15.78 9.30 22.49
C GLY A 213 -15.99 9.28 20.97
N VAL A 214 -15.16 8.49 20.29
CA VAL A 214 -15.14 8.33 18.83
C VAL A 214 -16.23 7.35 18.39
N ASP A 215 -17.48 7.80 18.34
CA ASP A 215 -18.60 7.05 17.75
C ASP A 215 -19.31 7.86 16.63
N ALA A 216 -19.37 7.24 15.45
CA ALA A 216 -20.00 7.64 14.18
C ALA A 216 -19.42 8.86 13.40
N PRO A 217 -19.05 8.73 12.09
CA PRO A 217 -18.32 9.77 11.34
C PRO A 217 -19.18 10.85 10.65
N SER A 218 -20.52 10.81 10.70
CA SER A 218 -21.34 11.58 9.74
C SER A 218 -21.98 12.87 10.26
N THR A 219 -21.78 13.25 11.53
CA THR A 219 -22.49 14.43 12.10
C THR A 219 -21.57 15.49 12.69
N SER A 220 -20.29 15.19 12.89
CA SER A 220 -19.34 16.18 13.41
C SER A 220 -18.60 16.87 12.28
N LYS A 221 -18.63 18.20 12.27
CA LYS A 221 -17.89 19.02 11.29
C LYS A 221 -16.37 18.87 11.42
N VAL A 222 -15.89 18.44 12.60
CA VAL A 222 -14.48 18.17 12.89
C VAL A 222 -14.34 16.75 13.46
N ILE A 223 -13.38 16.00 12.93
CA ILE A 223 -13.00 14.67 13.41
C ILE A 223 -11.66 14.78 14.14
N PHE A 224 -11.56 14.09 15.27
CA PHE A 224 -10.34 14.00 16.07
C PHE A 224 -9.75 12.60 15.92
N SER A 225 -8.48 12.54 15.56
CA SER A 225 -7.74 11.27 15.55
C SER A 225 -7.18 10.97 16.94
N PRO A 226 -6.73 9.72 17.19
CA PRO A 226 -6.11 9.34 18.47
C PRO A 226 -4.81 10.08 18.78
N THR A 227 -4.21 10.78 17.80
CA THR A 227 -3.02 11.62 17.99
C THR A 227 -3.36 13.06 18.38
N SER A 228 -4.63 13.34 18.68
CA SER A 228 -5.17 14.68 18.87
C SER A 228 -5.07 15.57 17.63
N CYS A 229 -4.87 14.98 16.44
CA CYS A 229 -4.90 15.69 15.17
C CYS A 229 -6.33 15.88 14.70
N MET A 230 -6.63 17.07 14.21
CA MET A 230 -7.96 17.46 13.76
C MET A 230 -8.07 17.36 12.24
N PHE A 231 -9.22 16.90 11.77
CA PHE A 231 -9.57 16.79 10.35
C PHE A 231 -10.96 17.37 10.10
N VAL A 232 -11.18 17.94 8.91
CA VAL A 232 -12.53 18.32 8.47
C VAL A 232 -13.37 17.04 8.30
N GLY A 233 -14.41 16.88 9.11
CA GLY A 233 -15.32 15.75 9.06
C GLY A 233 -16.45 15.92 8.06
N ASP A 234 -16.89 17.16 7.86
CA ASP A 234 -17.93 17.51 6.90
C ASP A 234 -17.37 17.46 5.46
N THR A 235 -17.71 16.37 4.75
CA THR A 235 -17.29 16.17 3.36
C THR A 235 -17.93 17.15 2.38
N ASP A 236 -19.09 17.73 2.73
CA ASP A 236 -19.75 18.75 1.91
C ASP A 236 -19.01 20.08 2.02
N ALA A 237 -18.50 20.40 3.22
CA ALA A 237 -17.63 21.55 3.43
C ALA A 237 -16.27 21.38 2.73
N ARG A 238 -15.63 20.21 2.90
CA ARG A 238 -14.38 19.90 2.21
C ARG A 238 -14.09 18.41 2.14
N ARG A 239 -14.25 17.84 0.95
CA ARG A 239 -13.77 16.50 0.63
C ARG A 239 -12.26 16.48 0.41
N GLY A 240 -11.57 15.54 1.07
CA GLY A 240 -10.14 15.35 0.93
C GLY A 240 -9.73 14.78 -0.43
N ILE A 241 -8.57 15.22 -0.94
CA ILE A 241 -8.00 14.72 -2.21
C ILE A 241 -7.65 13.23 -2.14
N LEU A 242 -6.96 12.78 -1.08
CA LEU A 242 -6.57 11.38 -0.92
C LEU A 242 -7.78 10.45 -0.70
N PRO A 243 -8.76 10.76 0.16
CA PRO A 243 -10.01 10.01 0.28
C PRO A 243 -10.71 9.81 -1.07
N GLU A 244 -10.96 10.90 -1.80
CA GLU A 244 -11.63 10.83 -3.10
C GLU A 244 -10.83 10.01 -4.12
N MET A 245 -9.52 10.22 -4.17
CA MET A 245 -8.62 9.46 -5.03
C MET A 245 -8.69 7.96 -4.73
N LEU A 246 -8.66 7.58 -3.45
CA LEU A 246 -8.74 6.18 -3.00
C LEU A 246 -10.10 5.54 -3.30
N GLU A 247 -11.19 6.28 -3.12
CA GLU A 247 -12.53 5.82 -3.49
C GLU A 247 -12.61 5.50 -4.98
N GLN A 248 -12.09 6.39 -5.83
CA GLN A 248 -12.04 6.15 -7.28
C GLN A 248 -11.15 4.95 -7.63
N ILE A 249 -10.00 4.79 -6.97
CA ILE A 249 -9.10 3.64 -7.17
C ILE A 249 -9.81 2.33 -6.81
N ILE A 250 -10.48 2.28 -5.66
CA ILE A 250 -11.15 1.06 -5.17
C ILE A 250 -12.38 0.74 -6.03
N ALA A 251 -13.20 1.73 -6.37
CA ALA A 251 -14.36 1.54 -7.23
C ALA A 251 -13.95 1.04 -8.62
N THR A 252 -12.95 1.67 -9.24
CA THR A 252 -12.41 1.24 -10.53
C THR A 252 -11.86 -0.19 -10.45
N ARG A 253 -11.15 -0.53 -9.37
CA ARG A 253 -10.60 -1.88 -9.18
C ARG A 253 -11.71 -2.92 -9.10
N MET A 254 -12.81 -2.64 -8.41
CA MET A 254 -13.95 -3.55 -8.33
C MET A 254 -14.58 -3.77 -9.72
N GLN A 255 -14.70 -2.71 -10.53
CA GLN A 255 -15.18 -2.81 -11.91
C GLN A 255 -14.25 -3.64 -12.78
N VAL A 256 -12.93 -3.37 -12.75
CA VAL A 256 -11.92 -4.13 -13.48
C VAL A 256 -11.96 -5.61 -13.09
N GLN A 257 -12.08 -5.92 -11.80
CA GLN A 257 -12.20 -7.30 -11.32
C GLN A 257 -13.49 -7.99 -11.80
N ALA A 258 -14.60 -7.26 -11.91
CA ALA A 258 -15.85 -7.81 -12.45
C ALA A 258 -15.72 -8.13 -13.94
N VAL A 259 -15.18 -7.21 -14.74
CA VAL A 259 -14.95 -7.42 -16.19
C VAL A 259 -13.92 -8.53 -16.42
N MET A 260 -12.89 -8.62 -15.58
CA MET A 260 -11.87 -9.67 -15.67
C MET A 260 -12.45 -11.07 -15.49
N LYS A 261 -13.46 -11.23 -14.63
CA LYS A 261 -14.18 -12.50 -14.46
C LYS A 261 -14.99 -12.87 -15.70
N LEU A 262 -15.60 -11.89 -16.37
CA LEU A 262 -16.32 -12.12 -17.63
C LEU A 262 -15.35 -12.53 -18.75
N ALA A 263 -14.25 -11.80 -18.92
CA ALA A 263 -13.21 -12.16 -19.89
C ALA A 263 -12.63 -13.56 -19.65
N ALA A 264 -12.49 -13.97 -18.38
CA ALA A 264 -12.05 -15.32 -18.04
C ALA A 264 -13.09 -16.39 -18.40
N ALA A 265 -14.39 -16.09 -18.27
CA ALA A 265 -15.46 -17.00 -18.67
C ALA A 265 -15.56 -17.16 -20.19
N ASP A 266 -15.29 -16.08 -20.94
CA ASP A 266 -15.29 -16.07 -22.41
C ASP A 266 -14.00 -16.64 -23.02
N GLY A 267 -13.00 -16.98 -22.20
CA GLY A 267 -11.70 -17.48 -22.67
C GLY A 267 -10.81 -16.42 -23.32
N ASP A 268 -11.12 -15.13 -23.18
CA ASP A 268 -10.31 -14.03 -23.69
C ASP A 268 -9.10 -13.77 -22.80
N GLU A 269 -8.04 -14.55 -23.02
CA GLU A 269 -6.79 -14.43 -22.27
C GLU A 269 -6.11 -13.07 -22.43
N VAL A 270 -6.24 -12.42 -23.59
CA VAL A 270 -5.56 -11.15 -23.87
C VAL A 270 -6.15 -10.06 -23.01
N THR A 271 -7.47 -9.91 -23.04
CA THR A 271 -8.20 -8.96 -22.20
C THR A 271 -8.00 -9.28 -20.71
N ARG A 272 -8.02 -10.57 -20.34
CA ARG A 272 -7.77 -10.98 -18.95
C ARG A 272 -6.40 -10.52 -18.44
N ARG A 273 -5.34 -10.63 -19.24
CA ARG A 273 -3.98 -10.19 -18.86
C ARG A 273 -3.90 -8.68 -18.68
N VAL A 274 -4.52 -7.91 -19.58
CA VAL A 274 -4.63 -6.45 -19.48
C VAL A 274 -5.33 -6.04 -18.18
N LEU A 275 -6.49 -6.62 -17.91
CA LEU A 275 -7.28 -6.31 -16.71
C LEU A 275 -6.57 -6.73 -15.42
N ASP A 276 -5.82 -7.82 -15.44
CA ASP A 276 -5.02 -8.22 -14.28
C ASP A 276 -3.88 -7.22 -13.99
N ALA A 277 -3.19 -6.73 -15.04
CA ALA A 277 -2.21 -5.66 -14.88
C ALA A 277 -2.82 -4.39 -14.25
N GLN A 278 -4.01 -3.99 -14.72
CA GLN A 278 -4.74 -2.84 -14.19
C GLN A 278 -5.17 -3.03 -12.73
N GLN A 279 -5.77 -4.16 -12.35
CA GLN A 279 -6.21 -4.38 -10.97
C GLN A 279 -5.05 -4.47 -9.98
N LEU A 280 -3.92 -5.06 -10.40
CA LEU A 280 -2.69 -5.08 -9.61
C LEU A 280 -2.09 -3.67 -9.46
N GLY A 281 -2.14 -2.86 -10.51
CA GLY A 281 -1.71 -1.47 -10.48
C GLY A 281 -2.53 -0.63 -9.49
N LEU A 282 -3.85 -0.75 -9.55
CA LEU A 282 -4.77 -0.07 -8.64
C LEU A 282 -4.56 -0.53 -7.18
N LYS A 283 -4.39 -1.85 -6.96
CA LYS A 283 -4.08 -2.40 -5.63
C LYS A 283 -2.77 -1.81 -5.09
N LEU A 284 -1.72 -1.79 -5.92
CA LEU A 284 -0.43 -1.25 -5.52
C LEU A 284 -0.56 0.24 -5.15
N LEU A 285 -1.22 1.03 -5.99
CA LEU A 285 -1.41 2.47 -5.78
C LEU A 285 -2.15 2.76 -4.47
N ALA A 286 -3.24 2.04 -4.19
CA ALA A 286 -3.96 2.16 -2.92
C ALA A 286 -3.04 1.86 -1.73
N ASN A 287 -2.29 0.75 -1.77
CA ASN A 287 -1.42 0.34 -0.67
C ASN A 287 -0.26 1.32 -0.43
N VAL A 288 0.32 1.89 -1.48
CA VAL A 288 1.45 2.83 -1.35
C VAL A 288 1.01 4.26 -1.02
N THR A 289 -0.28 4.58 -1.07
CA THR A 289 -0.79 5.94 -0.81
C THR A 289 -0.53 6.38 0.62
N TYR A 290 -0.76 5.51 1.61
CA TYR A 290 -0.35 5.77 2.99
C TYR A 290 1.18 5.96 3.10
N GLY A 291 1.96 5.12 2.40
CA GLY A 291 3.42 5.22 2.41
C GLY A 291 3.94 6.57 1.89
N TYR A 292 3.17 7.28 1.06
CA TYR A 292 3.51 8.62 0.59
C TYR A 292 3.44 9.67 1.71
N THR A 293 2.44 9.58 2.59
CA THR A 293 2.32 10.48 3.75
C THR A 293 3.34 10.14 4.84
N ALA A 294 3.71 8.86 4.97
CA ALA A 294 4.62 8.34 5.99
C ALA A 294 6.13 8.45 5.68
N ALA A 295 6.51 8.97 4.51
CA ALA A 295 7.90 8.92 4.03
C ALA A 295 8.84 9.93 4.73
N THR A 296 9.29 9.63 5.95
CA THR A 296 10.06 10.56 6.80
C THR A 296 11.51 10.80 6.38
N PHE A 297 12.14 9.91 5.61
CA PHE A 297 13.55 10.05 5.21
C PHE A 297 13.72 10.68 3.81
N SER A 298 12.98 10.17 2.82
CA SER A 298 13.11 10.54 1.41
C SER A 298 11.79 10.99 0.77
N GLY A 299 10.80 11.36 1.60
CA GLY A 299 9.48 11.78 1.14
C GLY A 299 9.51 13.07 0.34
N ARG A 300 8.65 13.11 -0.69
CA ARG A 300 8.44 14.32 -1.51
C ARG A 300 7.43 15.28 -0.90
N MET A 301 6.43 14.76 -0.17
CA MET A 301 5.45 15.55 0.58
C MET A 301 4.97 14.79 1.84
N PRO A 302 5.86 14.45 2.79
CA PRO A 302 5.46 13.67 3.95
C PRO A 302 4.69 14.53 4.97
N CYS A 303 3.86 13.87 5.77
CA CYS A 303 3.17 14.47 6.91
C CYS A 303 2.95 13.41 7.98
N SER A 304 3.79 13.44 9.02
CA SER A 304 3.74 12.50 10.13
C SER A 304 2.40 12.53 10.87
N ASP A 305 1.76 13.71 11.03
CA ASP A 305 0.47 13.83 11.71
C ASP A 305 -0.65 13.03 11.00
N ILE A 306 -0.66 13.04 9.68
CA ILE A 306 -1.60 12.26 8.86
C ILE A 306 -1.26 10.77 8.97
N ALA A 307 0.02 10.42 8.81
CA ALA A 307 0.47 9.04 8.85
C ALA A 307 0.17 8.36 10.20
N ASP A 308 0.47 9.02 11.31
CA ASP A 308 0.19 8.50 12.65
C ASP A 308 -1.31 8.37 12.91
N SER A 309 -2.11 9.34 12.44
CA SER A 309 -3.57 9.28 12.54
C SER A 309 -4.14 8.05 11.81
N ILE A 310 -3.65 7.76 10.60
CA ILE A 310 -4.06 6.59 9.82
C ILE A 310 -3.72 5.29 10.56
N VAL A 311 -2.49 5.16 11.07
CA VAL A 311 -2.01 3.96 11.76
C VAL A 311 -2.79 3.72 13.05
N LEU A 312 -2.96 4.76 13.88
CA LEU A 312 -3.64 4.61 15.17
C LEU A 312 -5.14 4.35 15.01
N LEU A 313 -5.81 4.94 14.01
CA LEU A 313 -7.19 4.59 13.69
C LEU A 313 -7.32 3.15 13.21
N GLY A 314 -6.36 2.66 12.41
CA GLY A 314 -6.28 1.25 12.00
C GLY A 314 -6.13 0.32 13.21
N ARG A 315 -5.19 0.64 14.12
CA ARG A 315 -5.00 -0.09 15.37
C ARG A 315 -6.25 -0.11 16.24
N GLN A 316 -6.90 1.03 16.47
CA GLN A 316 -8.14 1.08 17.26
C GLN A 316 -9.26 0.26 16.61
N THR A 317 -9.33 0.23 15.29
CA THR A 317 -10.31 -0.59 14.55
C THR A 317 -10.07 -2.08 14.79
N LEU A 318 -8.81 -2.54 14.79
CA LEU A 318 -8.47 -3.91 15.13
C LEU A 318 -8.75 -4.24 16.59
N GLU A 319 -8.38 -3.37 17.53
CA GLU A 319 -8.68 -3.56 18.96
C GLU A 319 -10.19 -3.62 19.23
N ARG A 320 -11.00 -2.86 18.47
CA ARG A 320 -12.47 -2.95 18.50
C ARG A 320 -12.95 -4.28 17.93
N ALA A 321 -12.39 -4.74 16.81
CA ALA A 321 -12.73 -6.03 16.22
C ALA A 321 -12.38 -7.19 17.16
N ILE A 322 -11.21 -7.18 17.79
CA ILE A 322 -10.81 -8.16 18.81
C ILE A 322 -11.81 -8.19 19.96
N ARG A 323 -12.13 -7.03 20.54
CA ARG A 323 -13.14 -6.94 21.62
C ARG A 323 -14.51 -7.46 21.20
N HIS A 324 -14.91 -7.21 19.95
CA HIS A 324 -16.17 -7.70 19.41
C HIS A 324 -16.17 -9.22 19.22
N ILE A 325 -15.08 -9.78 18.71
CA ILE A 325 -14.90 -11.22 18.52
C ILE A 325 -14.92 -11.95 19.86
N GLU A 326 -14.12 -11.48 20.82
CA GLU A 326 -13.95 -12.14 22.11
C GLU A 326 -15.12 -11.89 23.08
N GLY A 327 -15.84 -10.77 22.90
CA GLY A 327 -17.03 -10.44 23.70
C GLY A 327 -18.30 -11.15 23.23
N SER A 328 -18.29 -11.82 22.08
CA SER A 328 -19.46 -12.54 21.57
C SER A 328 -19.65 -13.89 22.26
N GLU A 329 -20.70 -14.00 23.09
CA GLU A 329 -21.06 -15.26 23.77
C GLU A 329 -21.43 -16.39 22.79
N VAL A 330 -21.88 -16.03 21.59
CA VAL A 330 -22.29 -16.98 20.54
C VAL A 330 -21.07 -17.61 19.88
N TRP A 331 -20.04 -16.82 19.57
CA TRP A 331 -18.89 -17.28 18.81
C TRP A 331 -17.89 -18.07 19.63
N ARG A 332 -17.84 -17.83 20.95
CA ARG A 332 -16.93 -18.50 21.89
C ARG A 332 -15.51 -18.59 21.31
N ALA A 333 -15.02 -17.47 20.80
CA ALA A 333 -13.80 -17.40 20.03
C ALA A 333 -12.74 -16.54 20.73
N LYS A 334 -11.47 -16.84 20.47
CA LYS A 334 -10.32 -16.09 20.98
C LYS A 334 -9.42 -15.68 19.84
N VAL A 335 -8.93 -14.44 19.87
CA VAL A 335 -7.91 -14.00 18.90
C VAL A 335 -6.55 -14.46 19.42
N ILE A 336 -5.89 -15.33 18.65
CA ILE A 336 -4.62 -15.96 19.03
C ILE A 336 -3.40 -15.26 18.42
N TYR A 337 -3.60 -14.46 17.38
CA TYR A 337 -2.58 -13.65 16.74
C TYR A 337 -3.23 -12.55 15.90
N GLY A 338 -2.49 -11.49 15.63
CA GLY A 338 -2.89 -10.44 14.72
C GLY A 338 -1.66 -9.68 14.23
N ASP A 339 -1.63 -9.41 12.93
CA ASP A 339 -0.52 -8.71 12.27
C ASP A 339 -1.08 -7.61 11.37
N THR A 340 -0.96 -6.37 11.82
CA THR A 340 -1.30 -5.09 11.14
C THR A 340 -2.71 -4.91 10.59
N ASP A 341 -3.27 -5.85 9.84
CA ASP A 341 -4.59 -5.87 9.20
C ASP A 341 -5.29 -7.24 9.30
N SER A 342 -4.60 -8.27 9.78
CA SER A 342 -5.12 -9.63 9.92
C SER A 342 -5.36 -10.03 11.39
N LEU A 343 -6.37 -10.89 11.62
CA LEU A 343 -6.71 -11.48 12.91
C LEU A 343 -6.89 -13.00 12.75
N PHE A 344 -6.20 -13.75 13.59
CA PHE A 344 -6.23 -15.21 13.63
C PHE A 344 -7.08 -15.63 14.82
N ILE A 345 -8.17 -16.34 14.53
CA ILE A 345 -9.25 -16.60 15.47
C ILE A 345 -9.39 -18.09 15.65
N ARG A 346 -9.41 -18.51 16.91
CA ARG A 346 -9.61 -19.89 17.31
C ARG A 346 -10.91 -20.04 18.07
N HIS A 347 -11.67 -21.09 17.79
CA HIS A 347 -12.84 -21.44 18.58
C HIS A 347 -12.42 -22.09 19.91
N VAL A 348 -13.01 -21.65 21.02
CA VAL A 348 -12.76 -22.18 22.35
C VAL A 348 -13.79 -23.27 22.64
N TRP A 349 -13.35 -24.52 22.72
CA TRP A 349 -14.21 -25.62 23.15
C TRP A 349 -14.32 -25.63 24.68
N VAL A 350 -15.55 -25.51 25.18
CA VAL A 350 -15.85 -25.70 26.61
C VAL A 350 -16.15 -27.18 26.82
N HIS A 351 -15.26 -27.92 27.49
CA HIS A 351 -15.56 -29.25 28.02
C HIS A 351 -15.91 -29.13 29.51
N GLY A 352 -17.13 -29.55 29.89
CA GLY A 352 -17.53 -29.64 31.31
C GLY A 352 -17.77 -28.31 32.04
N GLY A 353 -18.07 -27.21 31.34
CA GLY A 353 -18.44 -25.93 31.96
C GLY A 353 -17.28 -25.04 32.42
N ASN A 354 -16.02 -25.50 32.27
CA ASN A 354 -14.84 -24.67 32.49
C ASN A 354 -14.19 -24.27 31.16
N ILE A 355 -13.89 -22.98 31.01
CA ILE A 355 -13.00 -22.49 29.95
C ILE A 355 -11.61 -23.04 30.25
N GLN A 356 -11.23 -24.14 29.61
CA GLN A 356 -9.85 -24.63 29.67
C GLN A 356 -9.03 -23.85 28.65
N TRP A 357 -8.14 -23.00 29.14
CA TRP A 357 -7.01 -22.52 28.36
C TRP A 357 -6.13 -23.73 28.04
N PRO A 358 -5.91 -24.07 26.76
CA PRO A 358 -4.88 -25.04 26.44
C PRO A 358 -3.58 -24.36 26.84
N HIS A 359 -2.97 -24.81 27.93
CA HIS A 359 -1.53 -24.71 28.03
C HIS A 359 -0.98 -25.23 26.70
N ALA A 360 -0.23 -24.38 25.99
CA ALA A 360 0.56 -24.84 24.86
C ALA A 360 1.26 -26.12 25.33
N VAL A 361 0.99 -27.23 24.65
CA VAL A 361 1.72 -28.47 24.93
C VAL A 361 3.19 -28.11 24.70
N GLN A 362 3.96 -28.13 25.79
CA GLN A 362 5.40 -27.86 25.77
C GLN A 362 6.13 -28.83 24.85
#